data_AF-A0A956B1L2-F1
#
_entry.id   AF-A0A956B1L2-F1
#
_cell.length_a   1.000
_cell.length_b   1.000
_cell.length_c   1.000
_cell.angle_alpha   90.00
_cell.angle_beta   90.00
_cell.angle_gamma   90.00
#
_symmetry.space_group_name_H-M   'P 1'
#
loop_
_entity.id
_entity.type
_entity.pdbx_description
1 polymer ?
#
loop_
_entity_poly.entity_id
_entity_poly.type
_entity_poly.pdbx_seq_one_letter_code
_entity_poly.pdbx_strand_id
1 'polypeptide(L)'
;MRPSLALCLGLVAACGEGAPAGPPPCGSFENGLVTLIPGPGQAGYDEALADAARKDDRLFVALFSRATGLNADFQVTDNDPAARAQVTRFVTEDDGWDFAAAVGVTPESLGVWQKSAGLYAGVGVAADAYRYGVLRDSGAACAEVAVARAQLVRGLEGVDLAARITGVPGVNARSLVNLAFPSPGYPEPTPLFDEAGDPLPAEKNNGEWRADESGEHSEWRWEDSLSRDMLVGWAAAYAAAWEVIAADDEIPAELKGRLQQNAAATARALMKVGESGYDLEIPDADGRLTFHAYLNENSVDRLYIEGAENGFNATMALGIVGAMAYVAQDPDIDRYVHETLIAQRQLPKVAAGEMLVNFGVASNFSNFNMAFTAMWLAQRYIDSPEAAPFLRLALETELWTKDGADPDRQPRDMAQSFFDVIYAAGKSGATAWAAGEEPVPQDALQRGLATLHAYPAAPYFDREVINCDAAEVAAQRCTLLDGTEVDLLGDAGRNEAEVARQLIPMAVRPPSNYHWRSDPYRYNGGADSGALMPAVDFRIAYWLGRFVRVAE
;
A
#
# COMPACT_ATOMS: atom_id res chain seq x y z
N MET A 1 -10.95 -43.04 -44.75
CA MET A 1 -9.76 -42.28 -45.19
C MET A 1 -10.20 -40.85 -45.49
N ARG A 2 -9.93 -39.93 -44.57
CA ARG A 2 -10.14 -38.48 -44.71
C ARG A 2 -8.78 -37.83 -44.45
N PRO A 3 -8.32 -36.86 -45.25
CA PRO A 3 -7.03 -36.22 -45.02
C PRO A 3 -7.16 -35.17 -43.92
N SER A 4 -6.22 -35.21 -42.97
CA SER A 4 -6.06 -34.19 -41.93
C SER A 4 -5.55 -32.89 -42.53
N LEU A 5 -6.31 -31.81 -42.35
CA LEU A 5 -5.82 -30.44 -42.52
C LEU A 5 -4.96 -30.10 -41.30
N ALA A 6 -3.65 -29.98 -41.49
CA ALA A 6 -2.75 -29.37 -40.53
C ALA A 6 -2.92 -27.85 -40.61
N LEU A 7 -3.53 -27.26 -39.58
CA LEU A 7 -3.65 -25.82 -39.41
C LEU A 7 -2.30 -25.28 -38.91
N CYS A 8 -1.51 -24.69 -39.80
CA CYS A 8 -0.34 -23.89 -39.41
C CYS A 8 -0.84 -22.61 -38.75
N LEU A 9 -0.74 -22.54 -37.42
CA LEU A 9 -0.74 -21.27 -36.70
C LEU A 9 0.55 -20.53 -37.05
N GLY A 10 0.45 -19.58 -37.98
CA GLY A 10 1.49 -18.58 -38.20
C GLY A 10 1.44 -17.56 -37.08
N LEU A 11 2.34 -17.68 -36.12
CA LEU A 11 2.76 -16.57 -35.25
C LEU A 11 3.37 -15.50 -36.15
N VAL A 12 2.60 -14.46 -36.43
CA VAL A 12 3.13 -13.21 -36.98
C VAL A 12 3.84 -12.52 -35.83
N ALA A 13 5.14 -12.81 -35.68
CA ALA A 13 6.04 -11.97 -34.90
C ALA A 13 6.18 -10.64 -35.66
N ALA A 14 5.37 -9.65 -35.29
CA ALA A 14 5.60 -8.27 -35.66
C ALA A 14 6.82 -7.76 -34.87
N CYS A 15 8.02 -8.17 -35.29
CA CYS A 15 9.27 -7.59 -34.86
C CYS A 15 9.42 -6.22 -35.53
N GLY A 16 8.86 -5.18 -34.92
CA GLY A 16 9.41 -3.84 -35.08
C GLY A 16 10.74 -3.80 -34.33
N GLU A 17 11.85 -3.92 -35.07
CA GLU A 17 13.21 -3.82 -34.55
C GLU A 17 13.50 -2.41 -34.03
N GLY A 18 13.17 -2.19 -32.76
CA GLY A 18 13.71 -1.12 -31.94
C GLY A 18 13.57 -1.60 -30.52
N ALA A 19 14.67 -1.93 -29.85
CA ALA A 19 14.64 -2.08 -28.41
C ALA A 19 13.93 -0.84 -27.84
N PRO A 20 12.99 -1.01 -26.88
CA PRO A 20 12.33 0.15 -26.28
C PRO A 20 13.42 1.12 -25.86
N ALA A 21 13.30 2.38 -26.32
CA ALA A 21 14.24 3.41 -25.94
C ALA A 21 14.29 3.43 -24.40
N GLY A 22 15.49 3.34 -23.84
CA GLY A 22 15.67 3.45 -22.39
C GLY A 22 15.11 4.79 -21.86
N PRO A 23 15.07 4.99 -20.54
CA PRO A 23 14.64 6.26 -19.98
C PRO A 23 15.45 7.42 -20.59
N PRO A 24 14.82 8.58 -20.84
CA PRO A 24 15.53 9.73 -21.38
C PRO A 24 16.63 10.16 -20.38
N PRO A 25 17.71 10.82 -20.85
CA PRO A 25 18.72 11.37 -19.95
C PRO A 25 18.08 12.31 -18.91
N CYS A 26 18.50 12.24 -17.65
CA CYS A 26 18.04 13.19 -16.64
C CYS A 26 18.38 14.63 -17.04
N GLY A 27 17.50 15.58 -16.71
CA GLY A 27 17.59 16.98 -17.11
C GLY A 27 17.15 17.28 -18.54
N SER A 28 16.72 16.29 -19.32
CA SER A 28 16.16 16.50 -20.66
C SER A 28 14.73 17.03 -20.64
N PHE A 29 13.96 16.73 -19.58
CA PHE A 29 12.53 17.03 -19.46
C PHE A 29 11.70 16.54 -20.65
N GLU A 30 12.11 15.43 -21.28
CA GLU A 30 11.36 14.78 -22.36
C GLU A 30 10.09 14.12 -21.81
N ASN A 31 9.00 14.88 -21.77
CA ASN A 31 7.69 14.42 -21.30
C ASN A 31 6.88 13.79 -22.45
N GLY A 32 7.31 12.62 -22.91
CA GLY A 32 6.57 11.82 -23.89
C GLY A 32 5.53 10.87 -23.29
N LEU A 33 5.46 10.78 -21.96
CA LEU A 33 4.49 9.91 -21.28
C LEU A 33 3.11 10.56 -21.29
N VAL A 34 2.07 9.75 -21.28
CA VAL A 34 0.68 10.18 -21.03
C VAL A 34 0.18 9.34 -19.88
N THR A 35 -0.19 9.99 -18.79
CA THR A 35 -0.42 9.35 -17.48
C THR A 35 -1.74 9.79 -16.89
N LEU A 36 -2.30 9.02 -15.94
CA LEU A 36 -3.60 9.34 -15.32
C LEU A 36 -3.61 10.73 -14.68
N ILE A 37 -2.57 11.08 -13.94
CA ILE A 37 -2.34 12.43 -13.44
C ILE A 37 -1.29 13.09 -14.33
N PRO A 38 -1.55 14.26 -14.92
CA PRO A 38 -0.57 14.92 -15.77
C PRO A 38 0.66 15.43 -15.00
N GLY A 39 1.83 15.42 -15.64
CA GLY A 39 3.09 15.97 -15.16
C GLY A 39 3.54 17.24 -15.87
N PRO A 40 4.69 17.83 -15.46
CA PRO A 40 5.21 19.06 -16.07
C PRO A 40 5.21 18.98 -17.59
N GLY A 41 4.76 20.05 -18.27
CA GLY A 41 4.71 20.11 -19.72
C GLY A 41 3.52 19.40 -20.38
N GLN A 42 2.72 18.63 -19.63
CA GLN A 42 1.47 18.05 -20.13
C GLN A 42 0.28 18.97 -19.85
N ALA A 43 -0.78 18.84 -20.67
CA ALA A 43 -2.03 19.54 -20.45
C ALA A 43 -2.70 19.07 -19.15
N GLY A 44 -3.20 19.99 -18.33
CA GLY A 44 -3.82 19.67 -17.05
C GLY A 44 -2.83 19.41 -15.91
N TYR A 45 -1.54 19.70 -16.09
CA TYR A 45 -0.57 19.67 -15.00
C TYR A 45 -0.97 20.63 -13.87
N ASP A 46 -1.05 20.08 -12.65
CA ASP A 46 -1.35 20.83 -11.44
C ASP A 46 -0.07 21.08 -10.63
N GLU A 47 0.45 22.30 -10.73
CA GLU A 47 1.67 22.73 -10.03
C GLU A 47 1.47 22.77 -8.51
N ALA A 48 0.30 23.19 -8.03
CA ALA A 48 0.02 23.27 -6.59
C ALA A 48 -0.03 21.88 -5.94
N LEU A 49 -0.59 20.89 -6.64
CA LEU A 49 -0.60 19.50 -6.18
C LEU A 49 0.80 18.88 -6.24
N ALA A 50 1.60 19.21 -7.25
CA ALA A 50 3.00 18.77 -7.33
C ALA A 50 3.85 19.37 -6.19
N ASP A 51 3.61 20.63 -5.83
CA ASP A 51 4.27 21.29 -4.69
C ASP A 51 3.87 20.66 -3.36
N ALA A 52 2.60 20.29 -3.20
CA ALA A 52 2.14 19.53 -2.02
C ALA A 52 2.86 18.18 -1.93
N ALA A 53 2.89 17.40 -3.02
CA ALA A 53 3.59 16.13 -3.07
C ALA A 53 5.08 16.25 -2.76
N ARG A 54 5.74 17.29 -3.27
CA ARG A 54 7.15 17.56 -2.97
C ARG A 54 7.39 17.80 -1.48
N LYS A 55 6.52 18.55 -0.80
CA LYS A 55 6.63 18.81 0.64
C LYS A 55 6.47 17.53 1.47
N ASP A 56 5.50 16.69 1.13
CA ASP A 56 5.30 15.39 1.78
C ASP A 56 6.50 14.46 1.54
N ASP A 57 7.02 14.39 0.32
CA ASP A 57 8.22 13.59 0.01
C ASP A 57 9.43 14.06 0.81
N ARG A 58 9.63 15.38 0.95
CA ARG A 58 10.74 15.94 1.73
C ARG A 58 10.63 15.56 3.20
N LEU A 59 9.45 15.66 3.80
CA LEU A 59 9.21 15.18 5.17
C LEU A 59 9.43 13.68 5.29
N PHE A 60 9.00 12.91 4.30
CA PHE A 60 9.17 11.46 4.30
C PHE A 60 10.63 11.03 4.27
N VAL A 61 11.43 11.64 3.41
CA VAL A 61 12.88 11.39 3.35
C VAL A 61 13.57 11.86 4.62
N ALA A 62 13.24 13.05 5.12
CA ALA A 62 13.92 13.65 6.26
C ALA A 62 13.56 13.02 7.60
N LEU A 63 12.30 12.62 7.79
CA LEU A 63 11.74 12.17 9.05
C LEU A 63 11.21 10.73 8.95
N PHE A 64 10.13 10.48 8.20
CA PHE A 64 9.38 9.22 8.34
C PHE A 64 10.16 7.96 7.96
N SER A 65 11.05 8.04 6.98
CA SER A 65 11.89 6.90 6.56
C SER A 65 13.28 6.89 7.18
N ARG A 66 13.61 7.88 8.01
CA ARG A 66 14.98 8.08 8.50
C ARG A 66 15.51 6.91 9.33
N ALA A 67 14.69 6.37 10.22
CA ALA A 67 15.12 5.34 11.16
C ALA A 67 15.29 3.96 10.52
N THR A 68 14.45 3.63 9.53
CA THR A 68 14.32 2.26 9.02
C THR A 68 14.44 2.12 7.50
N GLY A 69 14.51 3.24 6.76
CA GLY A 69 14.29 3.27 5.31
C GLY A 69 12.81 3.13 4.92
N LEU A 70 11.94 2.78 5.87
CA LEU A 70 10.52 2.49 5.68
C LEU A 70 9.65 3.54 6.36
N ASN A 71 8.39 3.66 5.96
CA ASN A 71 7.47 4.55 6.68
C ASN A 71 7.39 4.20 8.18
N ALA A 72 7.61 5.19 9.04
CA ALA A 72 7.36 5.14 10.47
C ALA A 72 6.71 6.45 10.91
N ASP A 73 5.76 6.38 11.84
CA ASP A 73 5.21 7.60 12.44
C ASP A 73 6.30 8.29 13.28
N PHE A 74 6.39 9.61 13.18
CA PHE A 74 7.32 10.43 13.94
C PHE A 74 6.55 11.21 15.00
N GLN A 75 6.98 11.14 16.25
CA GLN A 75 6.32 11.85 17.35
C GLN A 75 7.26 12.89 17.93
N VAL A 76 6.85 14.16 17.89
CA VAL A 76 7.56 15.25 18.58
C VAL A 76 7.50 15.03 20.08
N THR A 77 8.66 14.99 20.73
CA THR A 77 8.75 14.74 22.17
C THR A 77 8.03 15.82 22.96
N ASP A 78 7.25 15.40 23.96
CA ASP A 78 6.47 16.27 24.86
C ASP A 78 5.53 17.26 24.15
N ASN A 79 5.22 17.00 22.88
CA ASN A 79 4.47 17.91 22.03
C ASN A 79 5.08 19.34 21.97
N ASP A 80 6.41 19.45 22.00
CA ASP A 80 7.12 20.74 22.07
C ASP A 80 6.77 21.67 20.88
N PRO A 81 6.16 22.85 21.14
CA PRO A 81 5.84 23.81 20.09
C PRO A 81 7.07 24.32 19.33
N ALA A 82 8.24 24.41 19.98
CA ALA A 82 9.46 24.84 19.31
C ALA A 82 9.92 23.78 18.30
N ALA A 83 9.92 22.50 18.66
CA ALA A 83 10.20 21.40 17.75
C ALA A 83 9.20 21.32 16.59
N ARG A 84 7.89 21.51 16.84
CA ARG A 84 6.88 21.62 15.77
C ARG A 84 7.15 22.78 14.82
N ALA A 85 7.60 23.93 15.34
CA ALA A 85 7.99 25.07 14.53
C ALA A 85 9.24 24.78 13.67
N GLN A 86 10.20 23.98 14.16
CA GLN A 86 11.35 23.54 13.36
C GLN A 86 10.91 22.68 12.18
N VAL A 87 10.04 21.69 12.40
CA VAL A 87 9.49 20.86 11.32
C VAL A 87 8.72 21.72 10.31
N THR A 88 7.92 22.67 10.79
CA THR A 88 7.18 23.62 9.92
C THR A 88 8.13 24.44 9.07
N ARG A 89 9.17 25.02 9.68
CA ARG A 89 10.18 25.82 8.98
C ARG A 89 10.87 25.04 7.87
N PHE A 90 11.24 23.78 8.10
CA PHE A 90 11.84 22.93 7.07
C PHE A 90 10.96 22.82 5.82
N VAL A 91 9.64 22.68 6.01
CA VAL A 91 8.68 22.54 4.91
C VAL A 91 8.39 23.87 4.21
N THR A 92 8.32 24.97 4.96
CA THR A 92 7.80 26.25 4.44
C THR A 92 8.87 27.25 4.01
N GLU A 93 10.09 27.16 4.54
CA GLU A 93 11.14 28.18 4.33
C GLU A 93 12.35 27.66 3.55
N ASP A 94 12.48 26.34 3.36
CA ASP A 94 13.56 25.69 2.62
C ASP A 94 12.96 24.74 1.57
N ASP A 95 13.66 24.49 0.46
CA ASP A 95 13.25 23.56 -0.62
C ASP A 95 14.22 22.38 -0.81
N GLY A 96 15.24 22.29 0.04
CA GLY A 96 16.25 21.25 0.06
C GLY A 96 15.83 20.00 0.84
N TRP A 97 16.66 18.95 0.73
CA TRP A 97 16.39 17.63 1.32
C TRP A 97 17.05 17.40 2.69
N ASP A 98 17.95 18.29 3.11
CA ASP A 98 18.70 18.16 4.36
C ASP A 98 18.04 18.97 5.47
N PHE A 99 17.31 18.28 6.34
CA PHE A 99 16.64 18.86 7.51
C PHE A 99 17.61 19.61 8.43
N ALA A 100 18.76 19.00 8.75
CA ALA A 100 19.70 19.56 9.71
C ALA A 100 20.37 20.82 9.16
N ALA A 101 20.70 20.83 7.86
CA ALA A 101 21.21 22.02 7.20
C ALA A 101 20.16 23.16 7.15
N ALA A 102 18.90 22.82 6.90
CA ALA A 102 17.82 23.81 6.78
C ALA A 102 17.46 24.47 8.13
N VAL A 103 17.39 23.69 9.22
CA VAL A 103 16.86 24.19 10.50
C VAL A 103 17.86 24.20 11.66
N GLY A 104 19.08 23.68 11.47
CA GLY A 104 20.17 23.75 12.45
C GLY A 104 20.06 22.76 13.61
N VAL A 105 19.18 21.77 13.52
CA VAL A 105 18.96 20.71 14.52
C VAL A 105 18.72 19.37 13.81
N THR A 106 19.02 18.25 14.46
CA THR A 106 18.77 16.93 13.87
C THR A 106 17.37 16.43 14.21
N PRO A 107 16.72 15.63 13.34
CA PRO A 107 15.44 14.98 13.65
C PRO A 107 15.42 14.25 14.99
N GLU A 108 16.51 13.56 15.36
CA GLU A 108 16.63 12.77 16.59
C GLU A 108 16.53 13.64 17.86
N SER A 109 16.86 14.93 17.75
CA SER A 109 16.75 15.87 18.87
C SER A 109 15.33 16.39 19.10
N LEU A 110 14.41 16.14 18.15
CA LEU A 110 13.05 16.69 18.17
C LEU A 110 11.99 15.66 18.58
N GLY A 111 12.26 14.36 18.41
CA GLY A 111 11.23 13.36 18.54
C GLY A 111 11.73 11.93 18.48
N VAL A 112 10.76 11.02 18.47
CA VAL A 112 10.96 9.56 18.46
C VAL A 112 10.25 8.93 17.28
N TRP A 113 10.80 7.83 16.78
CA TRP A 113 10.18 7.02 15.74
C TRP A 113 9.37 5.89 16.35
N GLN A 114 8.18 5.69 15.79
CA GLN A 114 7.33 4.53 16.04
C GLN A 114 7.77 3.37 15.12
N LYS A 115 7.03 2.26 15.19
CA LYS A 115 7.30 1.07 14.39
C LYS A 115 6.91 1.27 12.92
N SER A 116 7.63 0.61 12.02
CA SER A 116 7.27 0.50 10.60
C SER A 116 6.44 -0.76 10.38
N ALA A 117 5.11 -0.62 10.26
CA ALA A 117 4.20 -1.74 10.04
C ALA A 117 3.99 -2.02 8.53
N GLY A 118 3.96 -3.30 8.15
CA GLY A 118 4.08 -3.74 6.75
C GLY A 118 3.10 -3.14 5.74
N LEU A 119 1.86 -2.84 6.14
CA LEU A 119 0.89 -2.22 5.26
C LEU A 119 1.38 -0.84 4.79
N TYR A 120 1.63 0.07 5.73
CA TYR A 120 2.01 1.46 5.41
C TYR A 120 3.48 1.58 5.03
N ALA A 121 4.35 0.75 5.62
CA ALA A 121 5.74 0.66 5.23
C ALA A 121 5.87 0.24 3.77
N GLY A 122 5.20 -0.85 3.38
CA GLY A 122 5.26 -1.34 2.02
C GLY A 122 4.62 -0.40 1.00
N VAL A 123 3.46 0.18 1.32
CA VAL A 123 2.83 1.20 0.47
C VAL A 123 3.69 2.47 0.37
N GLY A 124 4.41 2.86 1.43
CA GLY A 124 5.38 3.97 1.38
C GLY A 124 6.53 3.69 0.41
N VAL A 125 7.06 2.47 0.40
CA VAL A 125 8.10 2.05 -0.57
C VAL A 125 7.54 1.98 -1.98
N ALA A 126 6.29 1.55 -2.17
CA ALA A 126 5.62 1.60 -3.47
C ALA A 126 5.49 3.04 -3.99
N ALA A 127 5.22 4.02 -3.11
CA ALA A 127 5.20 5.43 -3.48
C ALA A 127 6.59 5.94 -3.87
N ASP A 128 7.63 5.56 -3.13
CA ASP A 128 9.03 5.87 -3.48
C ASP A 128 9.44 5.28 -4.84
N ALA A 129 8.97 4.05 -5.13
CA ALA A 129 9.22 3.39 -6.41
C ALA A 129 8.58 4.17 -7.57
N TYR A 130 7.27 4.44 -7.50
CA TYR A 130 6.58 5.20 -8.55
C TYR A 130 7.12 6.62 -8.69
N ARG A 131 7.46 7.29 -7.58
CA ARG A 131 8.15 8.59 -7.61
C ARG A 131 9.44 8.52 -8.40
N TYR A 132 10.30 7.54 -8.10
CA TYR A 132 11.56 7.35 -8.82
C TYR A 132 11.31 7.06 -10.31
N GLY A 133 10.39 6.15 -10.63
CA GLY A 133 10.01 5.81 -12.01
C GLY A 133 9.53 7.03 -12.79
N VAL A 134 8.62 7.83 -12.22
CA VAL A 134 8.10 9.06 -12.84
C VAL A 134 9.22 10.06 -13.11
N LEU A 135 10.08 10.34 -12.11
CA LEU A 135 11.16 11.33 -12.26
C LEU A 135 12.21 10.87 -13.28
N ARG A 136 12.57 9.59 -13.26
CA ARG A 136 13.50 8.99 -14.23
C ARG A 136 12.93 9.05 -15.65
N ASP A 137 11.70 8.56 -15.83
CA ASP A 137 11.12 8.39 -17.16
C ASP A 137 10.67 9.72 -17.79
N SER A 138 10.50 10.79 -17.00
CA SER A 138 10.23 12.15 -17.48
C SER A 138 11.49 12.99 -17.76
N GLY A 139 12.69 12.43 -17.53
CA GLY A 139 13.93 13.17 -17.68
C GLY A 139 14.05 14.34 -16.71
N ALA A 140 13.49 14.22 -15.49
CA ALA A 140 13.56 15.24 -14.45
C ALA A 140 15.02 15.60 -14.07
N ALA A 141 15.20 16.68 -13.29
CA ALA A 141 16.52 17.13 -12.88
C ALA A 141 17.34 16.00 -12.21
N CYS A 142 18.59 15.83 -12.62
CA CYS A 142 19.43 14.71 -12.17
C CYS A 142 19.58 14.62 -10.64
N ALA A 143 19.62 15.77 -9.94
CA ALA A 143 19.68 15.79 -8.48
C ALA A 143 18.40 15.20 -7.84
N GLU A 144 17.24 15.48 -8.40
CA GLU A 144 15.95 14.96 -7.92
C GLU A 144 15.82 13.47 -8.18
N VAL A 145 16.24 13.02 -9.37
CA VAL A 145 16.30 11.58 -9.71
C VAL A 145 17.24 10.84 -8.76
N ALA A 146 18.42 11.39 -8.46
CA ALA A 146 19.38 10.79 -7.54
C ALA A 146 18.84 10.69 -6.11
N VAL A 147 18.14 11.72 -5.61
CA VAL A 147 17.48 11.67 -4.29
C VAL A 147 16.38 10.61 -4.27
N ALA A 148 15.54 10.56 -5.31
CA ALA A 148 14.48 9.55 -5.42
C ALA A 148 15.03 8.12 -5.44
N ARG A 149 16.09 7.89 -6.22
CA ARG A 149 16.79 6.60 -6.26
C ARG A 149 17.35 6.22 -4.90
N ALA A 150 18.08 7.13 -4.25
CA ALA A 150 18.69 6.86 -2.95
C ALA A 150 17.64 6.54 -1.89
N GLN A 151 16.48 7.20 -1.94
CA GLN A 151 15.34 6.90 -1.08
C GLN A 151 14.78 5.50 -1.35
N LEU A 152 14.51 5.17 -2.62
CA LEU A 152 14.02 3.83 -2.99
C LEU A 152 14.98 2.72 -2.55
N VAL A 153 16.29 2.89 -2.75
CA VAL A 153 17.29 1.90 -2.32
C VAL A 153 17.22 1.65 -0.81
N ARG A 154 17.10 2.69 0.02
CA ARG A 154 16.90 2.52 1.47
C ARG A 154 15.60 1.78 1.80
N GLY A 155 14.51 2.11 1.10
CA GLY A 155 13.24 1.41 1.25
C GLY A 155 13.35 -0.08 0.91
N LEU A 156 14.06 -0.41 -0.16
CA LEU A 156 14.31 -1.79 -0.59
C LEU A 156 15.17 -2.57 0.42
N GLU A 157 16.17 -1.93 1.03
CA GLU A 157 16.95 -2.52 2.14
C GLU A 157 16.05 -2.82 3.35
N GLY A 158 15.11 -1.93 3.68
CA GLY A 158 14.12 -2.17 4.72
C GLY A 158 13.15 -3.32 4.41
N VAL A 159 12.71 -3.45 3.16
CA VAL A 159 11.85 -4.56 2.69
C VAL A 159 12.60 -5.89 2.76
N ASP A 160 13.86 -5.91 2.33
CA ASP A 160 14.74 -7.09 2.44
C ASP A 160 14.95 -7.50 3.91
N LEU A 161 15.19 -6.52 4.79
CA LEU A 161 15.31 -6.75 6.23
C LEU A 161 14.03 -7.35 6.82
N ALA A 162 12.85 -6.87 6.42
CA ALA A 162 11.57 -7.39 6.90
C ALA A 162 11.40 -8.89 6.60
N ALA A 163 11.94 -9.38 5.48
CA ALA A 163 11.94 -10.80 5.16
C ALA A 163 13.02 -11.59 5.91
N ARG A 164 14.23 -11.03 6.03
CA ARG A 164 15.39 -11.75 6.57
C ARG A 164 15.46 -11.82 8.09
N ILE A 165 15.01 -10.78 8.80
CA ILE A 165 15.15 -10.66 10.26
C ILE A 165 14.47 -11.79 11.03
N THR A 166 13.53 -12.49 10.38
CA THR A 166 12.77 -13.61 10.92
C THR A 166 13.58 -14.91 11.00
N GLY A 167 14.71 -14.98 10.28
CA GLY A 167 15.55 -16.18 10.17
C GLY A 167 14.92 -17.32 9.35
N VAL A 168 13.67 -17.18 8.87
CA VAL A 168 12.92 -18.24 8.19
C VAL A 168 12.51 -17.78 6.79
N PRO A 169 13.01 -18.43 5.71
CA PRO A 169 12.64 -18.08 4.34
C PRO A 169 11.12 -18.10 4.12
N GLY A 170 10.59 -17.02 3.56
CA GLY A 170 9.18 -16.85 3.24
C GLY A 170 8.32 -16.27 4.35
N VAL A 171 8.85 -16.13 5.57
CA VAL A 171 8.21 -15.41 6.68
C VAL A 171 8.65 -13.94 6.64
N ASN A 172 7.70 -13.02 6.71
CA ASN A 172 7.98 -11.58 6.78
C ASN A 172 7.58 -11.04 8.15
N ALA A 173 8.33 -10.06 8.65
CA ALA A 173 7.99 -9.31 9.85
C ALA A 173 6.69 -8.53 9.68
N ARG A 174 5.88 -8.49 10.74
CA ARG A 174 4.68 -7.65 10.84
C ARG A 174 5.07 -6.18 10.90
N SER A 175 6.04 -5.87 11.75
CA SER A 175 6.58 -4.53 11.94
C SER A 175 8.07 -4.58 12.26
N LEU A 176 8.78 -3.47 12.01
CA LEU A 176 10.19 -3.30 12.36
C LEU A 176 10.40 -2.06 13.24
N VAL A 177 11.43 -2.11 14.08
CA VAL A 177 12.00 -0.93 14.76
C VAL A 177 13.53 -1.03 14.75
N ASN A 178 14.19 0.09 14.48
CA ASN A 178 15.62 0.27 14.67
C ASN A 178 15.90 0.97 16.01
N LEU A 179 16.51 0.25 16.95
CA LEU A 179 16.81 0.74 18.30
C LEU A 179 18.00 1.70 18.35
N ALA A 180 18.74 1.85 17.25
CA ALA A 180 19.77 2.89 17.14
C ALA A 180 19.19 4.31 17.09
N PHE A 181 17.88 4.45 16.87
CA PHE A 181 17.16 5.71 16.85
C PHE A 181 16.30 5.90 18.11
N PRO A 182 16.05 7.16 18.54
CA PRO A 182 15.08 7.46 19.58
C PRO A 182 13.72 6.81 19.31
N SER A 183 13.19 6.11 20.31
CA SER A 183 11.93 5.36 20.20
C SER A 183 11.11 5.53 21.49
N PRO A 184 9.78 5.29 21.47
CA PRO A 184 8.93 5.42 22.67
C PRO A 184 9.19 4.34 23.74
N GLY A 185 10.16 3.45 23.53
CA GLY A 185 10.42 2.27 24.35
C GLY A 185 9.57 1.09 23.90
N TYR A 186 10.23 -0.03 23.61
CA TYR A 186 9.58 -1.28 23.21
C TYR A 186 9.79 -2.36 24.28
N PRO A 187 8.80 -3.25 24.50
CA PRO A 187 8.94 -4.38 25.41
C PRO A 187 10.16 -5.23 25.08
N GLU A 188 10.71 -5.89 26.11
CA GLU A 188 11.76 -6.89 25.91
C GLU A 188 11.29 -7.99 24.97
N PRO A 189 12.17 -8.50 24.09
CA PRO A 189 11.78 -9.47 23.09
C PRO A 189 11.39 -10.80 23.75
N THR A 190 10.29 -11.37 23.28
CA THR A 190 9.85 -12.72 23.61
C THR A 190 10.60 -13.71 22.69
N PRO A 191 11.34 -14.71 23.22
CA PRO A 191 11.97 -15.75 22.39
C PRO A 191 10.93 -16.52 21.56
N LEU A 192 11.31 -17.04 20.39
CA LEU A 192 10.39 -17.85 19.57
C LEU A 192 9.92 -19.12 20.29
N PHE A 193 10.79 -19.73 21.09
CA PHE A 193 10.51 -20.97 21.81
C PHE A 193 10.94 -20.85 23.29
N ASP A 194 10.26 -21.58 24.16
CA ASP A 194 10.67 -21.73 25.55
C ASP A 194 11.81 -22.75 25.72
N GLU A 195 12.20 -23.05 26.97
CA GLU A 195 13.26 -24.02 27.28
C GLU A 195 12.93 -25.46 26.86
N ALA A 196 11.65 -25.79 26.68
CA ALA A 196 11.18 -27.11 26.22
C ALA A 196 11.10 -27.20 24.69
N GLY A 197 11.26 -26.08 23.98
CA GLY A 197 11.10 -25.99 22.54
C GLY A 197 9.65 -25.74 22.10
N ASP A 198 8.75 -25.40 23.03
CA ASP A 198 7.37 -25.06 22.72
C ASP A 198 7.29 -23.60 22.23
N PRO A 199 6.49 -23.31 21.19
CA PRO A 199 6.45 -21.97 20.60
C PRO A 199 5.76 -20.96 21.53
N LEU A 200 6.34 -19.77 21.65
CA LEU A 200 5.84 -18.66 22.44
C LEU A 200 5.23 -17.55 21.56
N PRO A 201 4.21 -16.81 22.01
CA PRO A 201 3.44 -17.08 23.22
C PRO A 201 2.64 -18.39 23.06
N ALA A 202 2.24 -18.99 24.18
CA ALA A 202 1.58 -20.30 24.19
C ALA A 202 0.34 -20.33 23.29
N GLU A 203 -0.50 -19.30 23.37
CA GLU A 203 -1.59 -19.06 22.42
C GLU A 203 -1.14 -18.01 21.39
N LYS A 204 -1.30 -18.32 20.10
CA LYS A 204 -0.94 -17.37 19.04
C LYS A 204 -1.82 -16.13 19.13
N ASN A 205 -1.20 -14.95 19.18
CA ASN A 205 -1.86 -13.67 19.32
C ASN A 205 -1.50 -12.73 18.15
N ASN A 206 -1.86 -11.45 18.24
CA ASN A 206 -1.66 -10.46 17.19
C ASN A 206 -0.24 -9.88 17.13
N GLY A 207 0.76 -10.60 17.64
CA GLY A 207 2.17 -10.27 17.54
C GLY A 207 2.84 -10.08 18.90
N GLU A 208 4.09 -10.54 18.99
CA GLU A 208 5.07 -10.28 20.04
C GLU A 208 6.32 -9.65 19.43
N TRP A 209 7.00 -8.82 20.21
CA TRP A 209 8.32 -8.32 19.83
C TRP A 209 9.37 -9.42 19.95
N ARG A 210 10.21 -9.54 18.93
CA ARG A 210 11.27 -10.53 18.79
C ARG A 210 12.62 -9.85 18.64
N ALA A 211 13.67 -10.54 19.08
CA ALA A 211 15.02 -10.18 18.71
C ALA A 211 15.25 -10.55 17.24
N ASP A 212 16.33 -10.06 16.66
CA ASP A 212 16.76 -10.54 15.35
C ASP A 212 17.10 -12.03 15.37
N GLU A 213 16.41 -12.81 14.54
CA GLU A 213 16.58 -14.25 14.41
C GLU A 213 17.54 -14.63 13.26
N SER A 214 17.98 -13.64 12.46
CA SER A 214 19.05 -13.83 11.47
C SER A 214 20.44 -13.81 12.10
N GLY A 215 20.61 -13.11 13.24
CA GLY A 215 21.88 -12.91 13.93
C GLY A 215 22.77 -11.82 13.31
N GLU A 216 22.26 -11.04 12.36
CA GLU A 216 22.99 -10.02 11.60
C GLU A 216 22.61 -8.57 11.95
N HIS A 217 21.53 -8.37 12.71
CA HIS A 217 20.84 -7.09 12.91
C HIS A 217 20.48 -6.86 14.39
N SER A 218 21.46 -6.97 15.29
CA SER A 218 21.27 -6.87 16.76
C SER A 218 20.63 -5.55 17.24
N GLU A 219 20.72 -4.49 16.44
CA GLU A 219 20.11 -3.19 16.69
C GLU A 219 18.63 -3.12 16.30
N TRP A 220 18.07 -4.19 15.75
CA TRP A 220 16.68 -4.26 15.32
C TRP A 220 15.84 -5.17 16.20
N ARG A 221 14.55 -4.83 16.29
CA ARG A 221 13.50 -5.74 16.75
C ARG A 221 12.42 -5.82 15.68
N TRP A 222 11.74 -6.95 15.64
CA TRP A 222 10.62 -7.17 14.75
C TRP A 222 9.41 -7.69 15.52
N GLU A 223 8.23 -7.47 14.98
CA GLU A 223 6.97 -8.00 15.51
C GLU A 223 6.58 -9.21 14.65
N ASP A 224 6.26 -10.34 15.29
CA ASP A 224 5.78 -11.54 14.58
C ASP A 224 4.28 -11.48 14.27
N SER A 225 3.68 -12.60 13.83
CA SER A 225 2.25 -12.71 13.53
C SER A 225 1.78 -11.71 12.46
N LEU A 226 2.46 -11.77 11.30
CA LEU A 226 2.13 -11.00 10.10
C LEU A 226 0.66 -11.19 9.70
N SER A 227 -0.12 -10.11 9.69
CA SER A 227 -1.50 -10.13 9.19
C SER A 227 -1.56 -9.88 7.69
N ARG A 228 -2.70 -10.19 7.08
CA ARG A 228 -2.93 -10.11 5.62
C ARG A 228 -2.78 -8.70 5.07
N ASP A 229 -3.15 -7.68 5.84
CA ASP A 229 -2.95 -6.27 5.51
C ASP A 229 -1.45 -5.93 5.41
N MET A 230 -0.64 -6.44 6.34
CA MET A 230 0.79 -6.23 6.29
C MET A 230 1.43 -6.96 5.10
N LEU A 231 1.01 -8.19 4.82
CA LEU A 231 1.53 -8.95 3.69
C LEU A 231 1.18 -8.32 2.33
N VAL A 232 -0.05 -7.81 2.15
CA VAL A 232 -0.41 -7.11 0.89
C VAL A 232 0.36 -5.80 0.73
N GLY A 233 0.67 -5.10 1.82
CA GLY A 233 1.57 -3.94 1.78
C GLY A 233 2.98 -4.31 1.33
N TRP A 234 3.55 -5.39 1.88
CA TRP A 234 4.84 -5.90 1.41
C TRP A 234 4.80 -6.32 -0.06
N ALA A 235 3.76 -7.02 -0.50
CA ALA A 235 3.58 -7.38 -1.91
C ALA A 235 3.53 -6.15 -2.82
N ALA A 236 2.88 -5.06 -2.38
CA ALA A 236 2.86 -3.80 -3.10
C ALA A 236 4.25 -3.16 -3.22
N ALA A 237 5.06 -3.21 -2.15
CA ALA A 237 6.44 -2.74 -2.19
C ALA A 237 7.28 -3.52 -3.20
N TYR A 238 7.25 -4.86 -3.12
CA TYR A 238 8.01 -5.74 -3.99
C TYR A 238 7.68 -5.49 -5.47
N ALA A 239 6.39 -5.51 -5.83
CA ALA A 239 5.99 -5.41 -7.23
C ALA A 239 6.21 -4.01 -7.81
N ALA A 240 5.82 -2.95 -7.08
CA ALA A 240 6.03 -1.57 -7.55
C ALA A 240 7.53 -1.26 -7.72
N ALA A 241 8.36 -1.68 -6.77
CA ALA A 241 9.80 -1.50 -6.89
C ALA A 241 10.37 -2.30 -8.05
N TRP A 242 10.00 -3.57 -8.20
CA TRP A 242 10.47 -4.41 -9.30
C TRP A 242 10.10 -3.85 -10.68
N GLU A 243 8.87 -3.35 -10.83
CA GLU A 243 8.41 -2.73 -12.08
C GLU A 243 9.34 -1.58 -12.51
N VAL A 244 9.82 -0.80 -11.53
CA VAL A 244 10.69 0.33 -11.80
C VAL A 244 12.16 -0.08 -11.95
N ILE A 245 12.67 -1.02 -11.15
CA ILE A 245 14.11 -1.29 -11.05
C ILE A 245 14.61 -2.47 -11.90
N ALA A 246 13.74 -3.33 -12.42
CA ALA A 246 14.17 -4.60 -13.05
C ALA A 246 15.26 -4.39 -14.11
N ALA A 247 15.01 -3.45 -15.03
CA ALA A 247 15.92 -3.09 -16.11
C ALA A 247 16.90 -1.95 -15.75
N ASP A 248 16.93 -1.49 -14.51
CA ASP A 248 17.74 -0.35 -14.08
C ASP A 248 19.11 -0.82 -13.55
N ASP A 249 20.17 -0.51 -14.30
CA ASP A 249 21.56 -0.89 -14.03
C ASP A 249 22.15 -0.12 -12.84
N GLU A 250 21.56 1.02 -12.48
CA GLU A 250 22.04 1.88 -11.39
C GLU A 250 21.55 1.39 -10.02
N ILE A 251 20.62 0.44 -10.01
CA ILE A 251 20.20 -0.29 -8.82
C ILE A 251 21.09 -1.52 -8.63
N PRO A 252 21.71 -1.72 -7.44
CA PRO A 252 22.61 -2.84 -7.20
C PRO A 252 21.99 -4.20 -7.54
N ALA A 253 22.68 -4.97 -8.38
CA ALA A 253 22.21 -6.30 -8.82
C ALA A 253 22.00 -7.28 -7.65
N GLU A 254 22.82 -7.17 -6.60
CA GLU A 254 22.67 -7.97 -5.39
C GLU A 254 21.34 -7.70 -4.68
N LEU A 255 20.96 -6.42 -4.54
CA LEU A 255 19.68 -6.03 -3.93
C LEU A 255 18.50 -6.54 -4.76
N LYS A 256 18.57 -6.41 -6.10
CA LYS A 256 17.58 -7.01 -7.01
C LYS A 256 17.46 -8.53 -6.80
N GLY A 257 18.59 -9.23 -6.73
CA GLY A 257 18.63 -10.66 -6.48
C GLY A 257 18.01 -11.07 -5.14
N ARG A 258 18.26 -10.32 -4.05
CA ARG A 258 17.64 -10.57 -2.75
C ARG A 258 16.12 -10.37 -2.79
N LEU A 259 15.63 -9.33 -3.46
CA LEU A 259 14.19 -9.11 -3.62
C LEU A 259 13.50 -10.26 -4.36
N GLN A 260 14.09 -10.75 -5.45
CA GLN A 260 13.55 -11.92 -6.17
C GLN A 260 13.52 -13.17 -5.29
N GLN A 261 14.59 -13.42 -4.53
CA GLN A 261 14.68 -14.56 -3.62
C GLN A 261 13.63 -14.49 -2.51
N ASN A 262 13.46 -13.33 -1.88
CA ASN A 262 12.47 -13.14 -0.82
C ASN A 262 11.04 -13.30 -1.37
N ALA A 263 10.74 -12.69 -2.53
CA ALA A 263 9.45 -12.85 -3.20
C ALA A 263 9.15 -14.33 -3.54
N ALA A 264 10.14 -15.05 -4.08
CA ALA A 264 10.01 -16.47 -4.37
C ALA A 264 9.78 -17.31 -3.11
N ALA A 265 10.50 -17.02 -2.02
CA ALA A 265 10.35 -17.72 -0.76
C ALA A 265 8.95 -17.48 -0.15
N THR A 266 8.45 -16.24 -0.17
CA THR A 266 7.11 -15.92 0.33
C THR A 266 6.02 -16.59 -0.50
N ALA A 267 6.11 -16.56 -1.83
CA ALA A 267 5.14 -17.27 -2.68
C ALA A 267 5.17 -18.79 -2.43
N ARG A 268 6.35 -19.40 -2.37
CA ARG A 268 6.49 -20.84 -2.10
C ARG A 268 5.95 -21.23 -0.71
N ALA A 269 6.09 -20.35 0.28
CA ALA A 269 5.50 -20.54 1.59
C ALA A 269 3.95 -20.56 1.50
N LEU A 270 3.35 -19.63 0.76
CA LEU A 270 1.90 -19.59 0.54
C LEU A 270 1.37 -20.75 -0.31
N MET A 271 2.18 -21.30 -1.23
CA MET A 271 1.80 -22.46 -2.05
C MET A 271 1.75 -23.78 -1.27
N LYS A 272 2.33 -23.81 -0.07
CA LYS A 272 2.41 -25.03 0.74
C LYS A 272 1.04 -25.32 1.37
N VAL A 273 0.54 -26.54 1.16
CA VAL A 273 -0.63 -27.04 1.89
C VAL A 273 -0.24 -27.33 3.34
N GLY A 274 -0.90 -26.65 4.27
CA GLY A 274 -0.70 -26.78 5.71
C GLY A 274 -1.42 -27.98 6.33
N GLU A 275 -1.35 -28.08 7.66
CA GLU A 275 -2.03 -29.15 8.42
C GLU A 275 -3.56 -29.06 8.32
N SER A 276 -4.09 -27.88 8.02
CA SER A 276 -5.52 -27.63 7.78
C SER A 276 -6.03 -28.30 6.49
N GLY A 277 -5.12 -28.74 5.60
CA GLY A 277 -5.45 -29.26 4.28
C GLY A 277 -5.59 -28.17 3.21
N TYR A 278 -5.27 -26.92 3.52
CA TYR A 278 -5.35 -25.77 2.62
C TYR A 278 -3.99 -25.13 2.38
N ASP A 279 -3.81 -24.57 1.19
CA ASP A 279 -2.73 -23.62 0.88
C ASP A 279 -3.18 -22.19 1.15
N LEU A 280 -2.34 -21.20 0.80
CA LEU A 280 -2.60 -19.77 0.98
C LEU A 280 -2.75 -19.40 2.47
N GLU A 281 -1.89 -19.98 3.29
CA GLU A 281 -1.76 -19.70 4.71
C GLU A 281 -0.43 -19.00 5.00
N ILE A 282 -0.44 -17.94 5.79
CA ILE A 282 0.76 -17.18 6.16
C ILE A 282 1.45 -17.90 7.33
N PRO A 283 2.65 -18.50 7.12
CA PRO A 283 3.41 -19.10 8.21
C PRO A 283 4.12 -18.01 9.03
N ASP A 284 4.47 -18.39 10.24
CA ASP A 284 5.32 -17.60 11.14
C ASP A 284 6.65 -18.30 11.42
N ALA A 285 7.60 -17.58 12.02
CA ALA A 285 8.96 -18.07 12.27
C ALA A 285 9.01 -19.21 13.31
N ASP A 286 7.99 -19.29 14.17
CA ASP A 286 7.82 -20.39 15.15
C ASP A 286 7.22 -21.67 14.52
N GLY A 287 6.96 -21.67 13.21
CA GLY A 287 6.39 -22.79 12.47
C GLY A 287 4.86 -22.90 12.52
N ARG A 288 4.17 -22.07 13.30
CA ARG A 288 2.70 -21.98 13.32
C ARG A 288 2.20 -21.03 12.23
N LEU A 289 0.88 -20.98 12.06
CA LEU A 289 0.23 -19.93 11.27
C LEU A 289 0.17 -18.62 12.06
N THR A 290 0.21 -17.48 11.38
CA THR A 290 -0.05 -16.20 12.02
C THR A 290 -1.53 -16.09 12.44
N PHE A 291 -1.84 -15.17 13.35
CA PHE A 291 -3.19 -15.04 13.91
C PHE A 291 -4.27 -14.67 12.86
N HIS A 292 -3.86 -14.02 11.78
CA HIS A 292 -4.72 -13.63 10.66
C HIS A 292 -4.31 -14.33 9.35
N ALA A 293 -3.78 -15.54 9.38
CA ALA A 293 -3.05 -16.17 8.26
C ALA A 293 -3.81 -16.49 6.95
N TYR A 294 -5.12 -16.33 6.87
CA TYR A 294 -5.93 -17.06 5.88
C TYR A 294 -6.22 -16.26 4.60
N LEU A 295 -5.60 -16.63 3.48
CA LEU A 295 -5.85 -16.05 2.14
C LEU A 295 -6.65 -16.95 1.21
N ASN A 296 -6.88 -18.21 1.59
CA ASN A 296 -7.66 -19.16 0.82
C ASN A 296 -9.15 -18.74 0.73
N GLU A 297 -9.77 -18.93 -0.44
CA GLU A 297 -11.16 -18.59 -0.74
C GLU A 297 -12.18 -19.34 0.13
N ASN A 298 -11.84 -20.51 0.67
CA ASN A 298 -12.72 -21.24 1.57
C ASN A 298 -12.72 -20.68 3.00
N SER A 299 -11.88 -19.68 3.30
CA SER A 299 -11.79 -19.13 4.66
C SER A 299 -12.78 -17.99 4.91
N VAL A 300 -13.49 -18.05 6.03
CA VAL A 300 -14.36 -17.00 6.57
C VAL A 300 -14.02 -16.81 8.04
N ASP A 301 -13.61 -15.59 8.43
CA ASP A 301 -13.27 -15.22 9.81
C ASP A 301 -12.38 -16.23 10.57
N ARG A 302 -11.31 -16.71 9.90
CA ARG A 302 -10.31 -17.68 10.40
C ARG A 302 -10.75 -19.15 10.46
N LEU A 303 -11.94 -19.46 9.95
CA LEU A 303 -12.42 -20.84 9.82
C LEU A 303 -12.48 -21.21 8.34
N TYR A 304 -12.30 -22.51 8.05
CA TYR A 304 -12.54 -23.05 6.72
C TYR A 304 -13.96 -23.58 6.61
N ILE A 305 -14.67 -23.14 5.58
CA ILE A 305 -15.98 -23.65 5.20
C ILE A 305 -15.81 -24.27 3.82
N GLU A 306 -15.96 -25.59 3.74
CA GLU A 306 -15.79 -26.33 2.48
C GLU A 306 -16.76 -25.78 1.41
N GLY A 307 -16.20 -25.38 0.26
CA GLY A 307 -16.96 -24.82 -0.86
C GLY A 307 -17.40 -23.37 -0.69
N ALA A 308 -16.94 -22.66 0.35
CA ALA A 308 -17.12 -21.22 0.42
C ALA A 308 -16.31 -20.51 -0.69
N GLU A 309 -16.92 -19.51 -1.32
CA GLU A 309 -16.31 -18.74 -2.39
C GLU A 309 -16.12 -17.30 -1.89
N ASN A 310 -15.10 -17.06 -1.04
CA ASN A 310 -14.84 -15.74 -0.49
C ASN A 310 -14.06 -14.86 -1.48
N GLY A 311 -14.76 -13.95 -2.17
CA GLY A 311 -14.17 -13.05 -3.16
C GLY A 311 -13.07 -12.13 -2.60
N PHE A 312 -13.11 -11.80 -1.31
CA PHE A 312 -12.10 -10.95 -0.67
C PHE A 312 -10.77 -11.70 -0.59
N ASN A 313 -10.81 -12.94 -0.09
CA ASN A 313 -9.64 -13.79 0.01
C ASN A 313 -9.10 -14.19 -1.39
N ALA A 314 -9.98 -14.49 -2.34
CA ALA A 314 -9.59 -14.77 -3.72
C ALA A 314 -8.83 -13.57 -4.36
N THR A 315 -9.33 -12.35 -4.15
CA THR A 315 -8.65 -11.12 -4.62
C THR A 315 -7.29 -10.97 -3.95
N MET A 316 -7.21 -11.16 -2.62
CA MET A 316 -5.96 -11.07 -1.86
C MET A 316 -4.93 -12.11 -2.33
N ALA A 317 -5.33 -13.36 -2.52
CA ALA A 317 -4.47 -14.43 -3.00
C ALA A 317 -3.92 -14.14 -4.40
N LEU A 318 -4.78 -13.75 -5.34
CA LEU A 318 -4.36 -13.37 -6.70
C LEU A 318 -3.40 -12.18 -6.68
N GLY A 319 -3.75 -11.12 -5.96
CA GLY A 319 -2.92 -9.91 -5.88
C GLY A 319 -1.55 -10.17 -5.27
N ILE A 320 -1.49 -10.85 -4.12
CA ILE A 320 -0.24 -11.13 -3.41
C ILE A 320 0.61 -12.11 -4.21
N VAL A 321 0.08 -13.28 -4.60
CA VAL A 321 0.89 -14.32 -5.25
C VAL A 321 1.26 -13.90 -6.68
N GLY A 322 0.37 -13.21 -7.41
CA GLY A 322 0.67 -12.65 -8.72
C GLY A 322 1.80 -11.61 -8.67
N ALA A 323 1.75 -10.68 -7.70
CA ALA A 323 2.83 -9.74 -7.44
C ALA A 323 4.17 -10.45 -7.14
N MET A 324 4.15 -11.46 -6.28
CA MET A 324 5.37 -12.23 -5.98
C MET A 324 5.89 -13.02 -7.19
N ALA A 325 5.01 -13.59 -8.02
CA ALA A 325 5.37 -14.28 -9.25
C ALA A 325 6.08 -13.34 -10.23
N TYR A 326 5.52 -12.14 -10.43
CA TYR A 326 6.09 -11.09 -11.28
C TYR A 326 7.52 -10.70 -10.87
N VAL A 327 7.75 -10.57 -9.56
CA VAL A 327 9.05 -10.19 -9.00
C VAL A 327 10.03 -11.36 -9.06
N ALA A 328 9.61 -12.53 -8.60
CA ALA A 328 10.43 -13.74 -8.52
C ALA A 328 10.90 -14.22 -9.90
N GLN A 329 10.09 -13.99 -10.95
CA GLN A 329 10.32 -14.51 -12.30
C GLN A 329 10.57 -16.03 -12.30
N ASP A 330 9.86 -16.74 -11.41
CA ASP A 330 10.00 -18.17 -11.17
C ASP A 330 8.88 -18.93 -11.90
N PRO A 331 9.20 -19.83 -12.84
CA PRO A 331 8.22 -20.52 -13.67
C PRO A 331 7.35 -21.53 -12.91
N ASP A 332 7.71 -21.94 -11.69
CA ASP A 332 6.83 -22.79 -10.88
C ASP A 332 5.76 -21.96 -10.17
N ILE A 333 6.12 -20.76 -9.72
CA ILE A 333 5.17 -19.82 -9.08
C ILE A 333 4.20 -19.29 -10.12
N ASP A 334 4.71 -18.89 -11.30
CA ASP A 334 3.89 -18.46 -12.44
C ASP A 334 2.86 -19.53 -12.82
N ARG A 335 3.30 -20.79 -12.94
CA ARG A 335 2.41 -21.93 -13.20
C ARG A 335 1.34 -22.10 -12.14
N TYR A 336 1.68 -21.94 -10.86
CA TYR A 336 0.69 -22.02 -9.78
C TYR A 336 -0.36 -20.90 -9.89
N VAL A 337 0.03 -19.67 -10.23
CA VAL A 337 -0.91 -18.57 -10.49
C VAL A 337 -1.85 -18.92 -11.66
N HIS A 338 -1.29 -19.30 -12.81
CA HIS A 338 -2.07 -19.48 -14.02
C HIS A 338 -2.86 -20.80 -14.05
N GLU A 339 -2.25 -21.93 -13.70
CA GLU A 339 -2.90 -23.24 -13.78
C GLU A 339 -3.74 -23.54 -12.53
N THR A 340 -3.25 -23.22 -11.33
CA THR A 340 -3.95 -23.56 -10.08
C THR A 340 -4.96 -22.48 -9.68
N LEU A 341 -4.51 -21.23 -9.48
CA LEU A 341 -5.40 -20.18 -8.97
C LEU A 341 -6.42 -19.72 -10.03
N ILE A 342 -5.97 -19.49 -11.26
CA ILE A 342 -6.83 -18.98 -12.33
C ILE A 342 -7.63 -20.11 -12.99
N ALA A 343 -6.95 -21.07 -13.63
CA ALA A 343 -7.67 -22.06 -14.46
C ALA A 343 -8.44 -23.11 -13.63
N GLN A 344 -7.80 -23.72 -12.62
CA GLN A 344 -8.43 -24.78 -11.84
C GLN A 344 -9.43 -24.26 -10.79
N ARG A 345 -9.01 -23.28 -9.98
CA ARG A 345 -9.81 -22.75 -8.86
C ARG A 345 -10.74 -21.60 -9.25
N GLN A 346 -10.56 -21.03 -10.44
CA GLN A 346 -11.37 -19.93 -10.95
C GLN A 346 -11.41 -18.72 -10.00
N LEU A 347 -10.31 -18.42 -9.29
CA LEU A 347 -10.27 -17.33 -8.33
C LEU A 347 -10.69 -15.97 -8.91
N PRO A 348 -10.39 -15.61 -10.18
CA PRO A 348 -10.91 -14.37 -10.75
C PRO A 348 -12.44 -14.31 -10.76
N LYS A 349 -13.09 -15.44 -11.04
CA LYS A 349 -14.56 -15.55 -11.02
C LYS A 349 -15.09 -15.50 -9.60
N VAL A 350 -14.41 -16.13 -8.64
CA VAL A 350 -14.74 -16.03 -7.20
C VAL A 350 -14.63 -14.59 -6.71
N ALA A 351 -13.59 -13.86 -7.12
CA ALA A 351 -13.43 -12.44 -6.81
C ALA A 351 -14.56 -11.57 -7.39
N ALA A 352 -15.11 -11.94 -8.55
CA ALA A 352 -16.28 -11.30 -9.15
C ALA A 352 -17.63 -11.76 -8.57
N GLY A 353 -17.60 -12.67 -7.59
CA GLY A 353 -18.75 -13.05 -6.77
C GLY A 353 -18.76 -12.28 -5.44
N GLU A 354 -19.35 -12.86 -4.40
CA GLU A 354 -19.57 -12.15 -3.13
C GLU A 354 -18.27 -11.75 -2.42
N MET A 355 -18.01 -10.43 -2.33
CA MET A 355 -16.88 -9.90 -1.58
C MET A 355 -17.28 -9.41 -0.18
N LEU A 356 -16.79 -10.12 0.86
CA LEU A 356 -17.10 -9.87 2.28
C LEU A 356 -16.29 -8.70 2.87
N VAL A 357 -16.47 -7.50 2.30
CA VAL A 357 -15.75 -6.28 2.70
C VAL A 357 -16.69 -5.21 3.25
N ASN A 358 -17.86 -5.04 2.63
CA ASN A 358 -18.85 -4.04 3.02
C ASN A 358 -19.86 -4.61 4.02
N PHE A 359 -19.88 -4.06 5.25
CA PHE A 359 -20.84 -4.39 6.30
C PHE A 359 -21.62 -3.15 6.76
N GLY A 360 -21.82 -2.18 5.86
CA GLY A 360 -22.48 -0.90 6.16
C GLY A 360 -21.74 -0.11 7.24
N VAL A 361 -22.45 0.34 8.26
CA VAL A 361 -21.88 1.08 9.41
C VAL A 361 -20.84 0.27 10.22
N ALA A 362 -20.90 -1.06 10.18
CA ALA A 362 -19.98 -1.94 10.91
C ALA A 362 -18.72 -2.33 10.10
N SER A 363 -18.54 -1.73 8.92
CA SER A 363 -17.43 -2.06 8.02
C SER A 363 -16.07 -1.88 8.69
N ASN A 364 -15.17 -2.83 8.45
CA ASN A 364 -13.76 -2.62 8.73
C ASN A 364 -13.11 -1.97 7.50
N PHE A 365 -12.79 -0.68 7.58
CA PHE A 365 -12.20 0.04 6.44
C PHE A 365 -10.80 -0.48 6.05
N SER A 366 -10.11 -1.19 6.95
CA SER A 366 -8.90 -1.93 6.58
C SER A 366 -9.17 -3.01 5.52
N ASN A 367 -10.36 -3.63 5.51
CA ASN A 367 -10.73 -4.62 4.49
C ASN A 367 -10.85 -3.97 3.10
N PHE A 368 -11.40 -2.76 2.99
CA PHE A 368 -11.44 -2.04 1.72
C PHE A 368 -10.04 -1.74 1.22
N ASN A 369 -9.18 -1.18 2.08
CA ASN A 369 -7.80 -0.88 1.70
C ASN A 369 -7.03 -2.14 1.24
N MET A 370 -7.16 -3.24 1.98
CA MET A 370 -6.59 -4.53 1.57
C MET A 370 -7.09 -4.97 0.20
N ALA A 371 -8.40 -4.93 -0.01
CA ALA A 371 -9.01 -5.42 -1.24
C ALA A 371 -8.67 -4.55 -2.44
N PHE A 372 -8.67 -3.22 -2.31
CA PHE A 372 -8.23 -2.31 -3.36
C PHE A 372 -6.74 -2.50 -3.68
N THR A 373 -5.89 -2.62 -2.66
CA THR A 373 -4.45 -2.88 -2.88
C THR A 373 -4.25 -4.20 -3.61
N ALA A 374 -4.89 -5.28 -3.17
CA ALA A 374 -4.77 -6.57 -3.83
C ALA A 374 -5.38 -6.59 -5.25
N MET A 375 -6.50 -5.90 -5.47
CA MET A 375 -7.11 -5.77 -6.79
C MET A 375 -6.18 -5.01 -7.74
N TRP A 376 -5.54 -3.94 -7.28
CA TRP A 376 -4.51 -3.25 -8.02
C TRP A 376 -3.38 -4.19 -8.42
N LEU A 377 -2.83 -4.95 -7.47
CA LEU A 377 -1.76 -5.91 -7.76
C LEU A 377 -2.19 -6.99 -8.77
N ALA A 378 -3.39 -7.54 -8.61
CA ALA A 378 -3.91 -8.57 -9.50
C ALA A 378 -4.10 -8.04 -10.93
N GLN A 379 -4.71 -6.85 -11.09
CA GLN A 379 -4.92 -6.24 -12.40
C GLN A 379 -3.60 -5.80 -13.05
N ARG A 380 -2.64 -5.33 -12.25
CA ARG A 380 -1.38 -4.80 -12.74
C ARG A 380 -0.40 -5.90 -13.18
N TYR A 381 -0.31 -6.97 -12.40
CA TYR A 381 0.78 -7.96 -12.47
C TYR A 381 0.36 -9.38 -12.82
N ILE A 382 -0.91 -9.65 -13.14
CA ILE A 382 -1.34 -10.92 -13.75
C ILE A 382 -1.56 -10.71 -15.25
N ASP A 383 -0.68 -11.28 -16.08
CA ASP A 383 -0.84 -11.27 -17.54
C ASP A 383 -1.73 -12.44 -18.00
N SER A 384 -3.04 -12.32 -17.75
CA SER A 384 -4.01 -13.34 -18.14
C SER A 384 -5.24 -12.72 -18.81
N PRO A 385 -5.39 -12.89 -20.14
CA PRO A 385 -6.61 -12.52 -20.85
C PRO A 385 -7.87 -13.22 -20.33
N GLU A 386 -7.72 -14.40 -19.70
CA GLU A 386 -8.82 -15.13 -19.06
C GLU A 386 -9.24 -14.49 -17.73
N ALA A 387 -8.29 -14.05 -16.91
CA ALA A 387 -8.58 -13.44 -15.61
C ALA A 387 -9.07 -11.98 -15.74
N ALA A 388 -8.52 -11.22 -16.69
CA ALA A 388 -8.73 -9.78 -16.78
C ALA A 388 -10.21 -9.33 -16.82
N PRO A 389 -11.12 -9.96 -17.59
CA PRO A 389 -12.53 -9.58 -17.58
C PRO A 389 -13.20 -9.75 -16.22
N PHE A 390 -12.87 -10.82 -15.49
CA PHE A 390 -13.43 -11.06 -14.16
C PHE A 390 -12.85 -10.13 -13.10
N LEU A 391 -11.55 -9.83 -13.15
CA LEU A 391 -10.94 -8.86 -12.24
C LEU A 391 -11.50 -7.45 -12.45
N ARG A 392 -11.79 -7.05 -13.70
CA ARG A 392 -12.46 -5.78 -13.99
C ARG A 392 -13.91 -5.77 -13.49
N LEU A 393 -14.62 -6.89 -13.66
CA LEU A 393 -15.98 -7.04 -13.14
C LEU A 393 -15.99 -6.93 -11.60
N ALA A 394 -15.13 -7.68 -10.91
CA ALA A 394 -14.96 -7.64 -9.46
C ALA A 394 -14.66 -6.23 -8.94
N LEU A 395 -13.71 -5.53 -9.58
CA LEU A 395 -13.41 -4.15 -9.25
C LEU A 395 -14.65 -3.27 -9.36
N GLU A 396 -15.45 -3.42 -10.42
CA GLU A 396 -16.61 -2.58 -10.68
C GLU A 396 -17.80 -2.90 -9.76
N THR A 397 -18.17 -4.17 -9.63
CA THR A 397 -19.46 -4.58 -9.03
C THR A 397 -19.36 -5.08 -7.59
N GLU A 398 -18.15 -5.30 -7.07
CA GLU A 398 -17.97 -5.77 -5.68
C GLU A 398 -17.16 -4.78 -4.84
N LEU A 399 -16.16 -4.12 -5.45
CA LEU A 399 -15.31 -3.15 -4.75
C LEU A 399 -15.72 -1.70 -4.95
N TRP A 400 -16.01 -1.29 -6.17
CA TRP A 400 -16.25 0.12 -6.48
C TRP A 400 -17.69 0.54 -6.18
N THR A 401 -18.62 -0.26 -6.69
CA THR A 401 -20.06 -0.17 -6.46
C THR A 401 -20.56 -1.56 -6.16
N LYS A 402 -21.37 -1.73 -5.10
CA LYS A 402 -21.99 -3.01 -4.77
C LYS A 402 -23.50 -2.86 -4.74
N ASP A 403 -24.15 -3.54 -5.67
CA ASP A 403 -25.62 -3.58 -5.74
C ASP A 403 -26.20 -4.19 -4.48
N GLY A 404 -27.24 -3.56 -3.93
CA GLY A 404 -27.90 -4.00 -2.70
C GLY A 404 -27.13 -3.73 -1.40
N ALA A 405 -25.89 -3.24 -1.46
CA ALA A 405 -25.22 -2.68 -0.30
C ALA A 405 -25.79 -1.28 0.03
N ASP A 406 -25.44 -0.76 1.21
CA ASP A 406 -25.85 0.57 1.65
C ASP A 406 -25.43 1.63 0.60
N PRO A 407 -26.38 2.27 -0.10
CA PRO A 407 -26.06 3.22 -1.17
C PRO A 407 -25.31 4.45 -0.65
N ASP A 408 -25.41 4.77 0.64
CA ASP A 408 -24.71 5.91 1.27
C ASP A 408 -23.24 5.57 1.60
N ARG A 409 -22.84 4.30 1.46
CA ARG A 409 -21.53 3.77 1.89
C ARG A 409 -20.81 2.95 0.81
N GLN A 410 -20.82 3.49 -0.40
CA GLN A 410 -20.12 2.90 -1.54
C GLN A 410 -18.69 3.44 -1.64
N PRO A 411 -17.67 2.60 -1.92
CA PRO A 411 -16.29 3.07 -2.02
C PRO A 411 -16.05 4.19 -3.03
N ARG A 412 -16.79 4.20 -4.14
CA ARG A 412 -16.77 5.30 -5.12
C ARG A 412 -17.11 6.67 -4.52
N ASP A 413 -17.81 6.69 -3.39
CA ASP A 413 -18.33 7.88 -2.71
C ASP A 413 -17.57 8.14 -1.40
N MET A 414 -16.52 7.37 -1.07
CA MET A 414 -15.76 7.52 0.18
C MET A 414 -14.70 8.64 0.15
N ALA A 415 -14.51 9.31 -1.00
CA ALA A 415 -13.46 10.29 -1.23
C ALA A 415 -12.09 9.77 -0.76
N GLN A 416 -11.60 8.74 -1.45
CA GLN A 416 -10.32 8.08 -1.20
C GLN A 416 -9.55 8.00 -2.52
N SER A 417 -8.59 8.90 -2.72
CA SER A 417 -7.89 9.05 -4.00
C SER A 417 -7.23 7.77 -4.51
N PHE A 418 -6.78 6.88 -3.63
CA PHE A 418 -6.27 5.57 -4.08
C PHE A 418 -7.30 4.76 -4.82
N PHE A 419 -8.52 4.72 -4.28
CA PHE A 419 -9.58 3.86 -4.81
C PHE A 419 -10.00 4.41 -6.17
N ASP A 420 -10.10 5.75 -6.28
CA ASP A 420 -10.32 6.45 -7.55
C ASP A 420 -9.22 6.15 -8.59
N VAL A 421 -7.94 6.23 -8.21
CA VAL A 421 -6.81 5.97 -9.12
C VAL A 421 -6.75 4.50 -9.54
N ILE A 422 -6.94 3.55 -8.61
CA ILE A 422 -6.99 2.12 -8.91
C ILE A 422 -8.16 1.81 -9.83
N TYR A 423 -9.33 2.38 -9.56
CA TYR A 423 -10.49 2.19 -10.43
C TYR A 423 -10.22 2.71 -11.84
N ALA A 424 -9.69 3.93 -11.96
CA ALA A 424 -9.36 4.53 -13.24
C ALA A 424 -8.31 3.71 -14.02
N ALA A 425 -7.25 3.26 -13.34
CA ALA A 425 -6.22 2.41 -13.93
C ALA A 425 -6.79 1.07 -14.39
N GLY A 426 -7.53 0.37 -13.53
CA GLY A 426 -8.12 -0.93 -13.83
C GLY A 426 -9.12 -0.89 -14.99
N LYS A 427 -9.93 0.17 -15.07
CA LYS A 427 -10.87 0.40 -16.19
C LYS A 427 -10.18 0.77 -17.49
N SER A 428 -9.08 1.55 -17.45
CA SER A 428 -8.25 1.82 -18.63
C SER A 428 -7.57 0.56 -19.18
N GLY A 429 -7.44 -0.48 -18.35
CA GLY A 429 -6.77 -1.73 -18.68
C GLY A 429 -5.25 -1.67 -18.59
N ALA A 430 -4.69 -0.63 -17.96
CA ALA A 430 -3.24 -0.47 -17.82
C ALA A 430 -2.62 -1.60 -16.99
N THR A 431 -1.57 -2.24 -17.53
CA THR A 431 -0.82 -3.34 -16.87
C THR A 431 0.68 -3.02 -16.83
N ALA A 432 1.47 -3.78 -16.07
CA ALA A 432 2.92 -3.57 -15.98
C ALA A 432 3.63 -3.63 -17.36
N TRP A 433 2.97 -4.20 -18.36
CA TRP A 433 3.50 -4.41 -19.71
C TRP A 433 2.93 -3.45 -20.75
N ALA A 434 1.80 -2.81 -20.49
CA ALA A 434 1.09 -2.00 -21.48
C ALA A 434 0.39 -0.79 -20.84
N ALA A 435 0.36 0.32 -21.60
CA ALA A 435 -0.51 1.44 -21.28
C ALA A 435 -1.99 1.02 -21.38
N GLY A 436 -2.85 1.70 -20.63
CA GLY A 436 -4.30 1.52 -20.77
C GLY A 436 -4.78 2.00 -22.13
N GLU A 437 -5.54 1.17 -22.84
CA GLU A 437 -6.11 1.50 -24.16
C GLU A 437 -7.58 1.95 -24.07
N GLU A 438 -8.25 1.65 -22.96
CA GLU A 438 -9.64 2.02 -22.74
C GLU A 438 -9.75 3.46 -22.19
N PRO A 439 -10.83 4.20 -22.49
CA PRO A 439 -11.04 5.53 -21.96
C PRO A 439 -10.97 5.58 -20.44
N VAL A 440 -10.17 6.51 -19.92
CA VAL A 440 -10.04 6.74 -18.47
C VAL A 440 -11.37 7.27 -17.91
N PRO A 441 -11.92 6.66 -16.83
CA PRO A 441 -13.08 7.19 -16.10
C PRO A 441 -12.78 8.57 -15.48
N GLN A 442 -13.10 9.64 -16.22
CA GLN A 442 -12.76 11.02 -15.85
C GLN A 442 -13.42 11.46 -14.54
N ASP A 443 -14.61 10.94 -14.21
CA ASP A 443 -15.33 11.25 -12.99
C ASP A 443 -14.60 10.73 -11.74
N ALA A 444 -14.08 9.49 -11.79
CA ALA A 444 -13.27 8.91 -10.72
C ALA A 444 -11.98 9.71 -10.56
N LEU A 445 -11.27 9.98 -11.66
CA LEU A 445 -10.03 10.75 -11.61
C LEU A 445 -10.24 12.16 -11.03
N GLN A 446 -11.31 12.85 -11.42
CA GLN A 446 -11.65 14.17 -10.88
C GLN A 446 -11.97 14.14 -9.38
N ARG A 447 -12.70 13.12 -8.91
CA ARG A 447 -12.93 12.92 -7.46
C ARG A 447 -11.64 12.63 -6.70
N GLY A 448 -10.79 11.79 -7.27
CA GLY A 448 -9.48 11.47 -6.70
C GLY A 448 -8.60 12.71 -6.56
N LEU A 449 -8.54 13.55 -7.60
CA LEU A 449 -7.81 14.83 -7.58
C LEU A 449 -8.42 15.81 -6.56
N ALA A 450 -9.75 15.96 -6.52
CA ALA A 450 -10.41 16.81 -5.54
C ALA A 450 -10.09 16.39 -4.09
N THR A 451 -10.04 15.07 -3.85
CA THR A 451 -9.65 14.50 -2.55
C THR A 451 -8.18 14.79 -2.23
N LEU A 452 -7.27 14.70 -3.20
CA LEU A 452 -5.85 15.07 -3.01
C LEU A 452 -5.70 16.57 -2.68
N HIS A 453 -6.46 17.46 -3.33
CA HIS A 453 -6.44 18.89 -3.01
C HIS A 453 -6.99 19.22 -1.62
N ALA A 454 -7.97 18.44 -1.15
CA ALA A 454 -8.55 18.58 0.17
C ALA A 454 -7.72 17.87 1.26
N TYR A 455 -6.64 17.18 0.89
CA TYR A 455 -5.79 16.47 1.83
C TYR A 455 -5.06 17.47 2.75
N PRO A 456 -4.88 17.15 4.05
CA PRO A 456 -4.16 18.03 4.98
C PRO A 456 -2.75 18.38 4.49
N ALA A 457 -2.42 19.67 4.44
CA ALA A 457 -1.12 20.13 3.96
C ALA A 457 0.03 19.78 4.92
N ALA A 458 1.20 19.47 4.36
CA ALA A 458 2.45 19.33 5.11
C ALA A 458 2.88 20.63 5.82
N PRO A 459 3.42 20.55 7.06
CA PRO A 459 3.47 19.37 7.92
C PRO A 459 2.11 19.04 8.52
N TYR A 460 1.73 17.77 8.44
CA TYR A 460 0.45 17.28 8.91
C TYR A 460 0.58 16.68 10.32
N PHE A 461 0.20 17.45 11.34
CA PHE A 461 0.22 16.98 12.73
C PHE A 461 -1.13 16.41 13.16
N ASP A 462 -1.11 15.38 14.01
CA ASP A 462 -2.27 14.99 14.81
C ASP A 462 -2.70 16.17 15.68
N ARG A 463 -3.91 16.66 15.41
CA ARG A 463 -4.60 17.72 16.14
C ARG A 463 -5.98 17.23 16.49
N GLU A 464 -6.47 17.57 17.67
CA GLU A 464 -7.86 17.30 17.99
C GLU A 464 -8.78 18.05 17.01
N VAL A 465 -9.70 17.31 16.41
CA VAL A 465 -10.74 17.81 15.51
C VAL A 465 -12.08 17.45 16.13
N ILE A 466 -12.77 18.47 16.61
CA ILE A 466 -14.15 18.38 17.09
C ILE A 466 -15.02 19.06 16.04
N ASN A 467 -15.60 18.26 15.14
CA ASN A 467 -16.59 18.77 14.21
C ASN A 467 -17.95 18.98 14.87
N CYS A 468 -18.31 18.10 15.80
CA CYS A 468 -19.63 18.08 16.41
C CYS A 468 -19.50 18.18 17.93
N ASP A 469 -20.12 19.20 18.53
CA ASP A 469 -20.12 19.36 19.98
C ASP A 469 -21.13 18.42 20.67
N ALA A 470 -21.11 18.40 22.02
CA ALA A 470 -21.98 17.51 22.78
C ALA A 470 -23.49 17.78 22.58
N ALA A 471 -23.88 19.02 22.27
CA ALA A 471 -25.28 19.36 22.01
C ALA A 471 -25.72 18.88 20.63
N GLU A 472 -24.85 19.00 19.61
CA GLU A 472 -25.06 18.47 18.26
C GLU A 472 -25.13 16.95 18.25
N VAL A 473 -24.22 16.28 18.98
CA VAL A 473 -24.24 14.82 19.16
C VAL A 473 -25.55 14.37 19.81
N ALA A 474 -25.99 15.05 20.88
CA ALA A 474 -27.28 14.76 21.52
C ALA A 474 -28.49 15.02 20.61
N ALA A 475 -28.38 15.99 19.70
CA ALA A 475 -29.42 16.30 18.71
C ALA A 475 -29.38 15.39 17.47
N GLN A 476 -28.38 14.52 17.35
CA GLN A 476 -28.10 13.67 16.18
C GLN A 476 -27.96 14.44 14.87
N ARG A 477 -27.52 15.70 14.94
CA ARG A 477 -27.32 16.58 13.79
C ARG A 477 -26.21 17.57 14.09
N CYS A 478 -25.33 17.76 13.11
CA CYS A 478 -24.11 18.53 13.28
C CYS A 478 -23.83 19.41 12.06
N THR A 479 -23.26 20.59 12.29
CA THR A 479 -22.64 21.39 11.24
C THR A 479 -21.13 21.29 11.38
N LEU A 480 -20.48 20.59 10.45
CA LEU A 480 -19.03 20.38 10.45
C LEU A 480 -18.28 21.71 10.39
N LEU A 481 -16.96 21.68 10.66
CA LEU A 481 -16.12 22.88 10.67
C LEU A 481 -16.07 23.63 9.32
N ASP A 482 -16.40 22.98 8.22
CA ASP A 482 -16.49 23.58 6.88
C ASP A 482 -17.91 24.08 6.52
N GLY A 483 -18.88 23.94 7.43
CA GLY A 483 -20.28 24.32 7.24
C GLY A 483 -21.15 23.21 6.64
N THR A 484 -20.62 22.03 6.35
CA THR A 484 -21.40 20.89 5.86
C THR A 484 -22.34 20.38 6.95
N GLU A 485 -23.63 20.24 6.64
CA GLU A 485 -24.59 19.63 7.56
C GLU A 485 -24.60 18.09 7.42
N VAL A 486 -24.53 17.38 8.55
CA VAL A 486 -24.61 15.92 8.60
C VAL A 486 -25.57 15.43 9.69
N ASP A 487 -26.17 14.27 9.46
CA ASP A 487 -26.91 13.51 10.45
C ASP A 487 -25.98 12.52 11.14
N LEU A 488 -26.13 12.37 12.45
CA LEU A 488 -25.30 11.47 13.27
C LEU A 488 -26.05 10.18 13.58
N LEU A 489 -25.34 9.05 13.51
CA LEU A 489 -25.91 7.73 13.78
C LEU A 489 -25.62 7.25 15.22
N GLY A 490 -24.89 8.04 16.01
CA GLY A 490 -24.36 7.63 17.32
C GLY A 490 -23.34 6.49 17.18
N ASP A 491 -23.30 5.62 18.18
CA ASP A 491 -22.36 4.48 18.32
C ASP A 491 -22.69 3.30 17.38
N ALA A 492 -23.12 3.60 16.16
CA ALA A 492 -23.49 2.62 15.14
C ALA A 492 -22.28 2.04 14.40
N GLY A 493 -21.11 2.67 14.52
CA GLY A 493 -19.89 2.27 13.87
C GLY A 493 -19.32 0.96 14.41
N ARG A 494 -18.34 0.40 13.70
CA ARG A 494 -17.58 -0.77 14.17
C ARG A 494 -16.97 -0.48 15.55
N ASN A 495 -17.11 -1.42 16.49
CA ASN A 495 -16.70 -1.28 17.89
C ASN A 495 -17.36 -0.09 18.60
N GLU A 496 -18.65 0.14 18.34
CA GLU A 496 -19.44 1.20 18.97
C GLU A 496 -18.88 2.61 18.69
N ALA A 497 -18.25 2.79 17.52
CA ALA A 497 -17.70 4.08 17.13
C ALA A 497 -18.80 5.08 16.72
N GLU A 498 -18.64 6.33 17.13
CA GLU A 498 -19.49 7.43 16.69
C GLU A 498 -19.26 7.76 15.21
N VAL A 499 -20.32 7.66 14.41
CA VAL A 499 -20.25 7.91 12.96
C VAL A 499 -21.41 8.79 12.46
N ALA A 500 -21.15 9.56 11.41
CA ALA A 500 -22.17 10.28 10.66
C ALA A 500 -22.82 9.36 9.61
N ARG A 501 -24.01 9.71 9.16
CA ARG A 501 -24.67 9.06 8.01
C ARG A 501 -23.95 9.44 6.71
N GLN A 502 -23.69 10.72 6.52
CA GLN A 502 -23.00 11.28 5.36
C GLN A 502 -21.48 11.19 5.53
N LEU A 503 -20.77 11.18 4.41
CA LEU A 503 -19.32 11.23 4.38
C LEU A 503 -18.79 12.51 5.02
N ILE A 504 -17.73 12.41 5.82
CA ILE A 504 -17.01 13.58 6.31
C ILE A 504 -16.04 14.08 5.22
N PRO A 505 -16.11 15.34 4.78
CA PRO A 505 -15.18 15.90 3.79
C PRO A 505 -13.72 15.82 4.26
N MET A 506 -12.81 15.45 3.36
CA MET A 506 -11.39 15.22 3.69
C MET A 506 -10.75 16.38 4.48
N ALA A 507 -11.08 17.63 4.11
CA ALA A 507 -10.51 18.84 4.72
C ALA A 507 -10.84 19.00 6.22
N VAL A 508 -11.90 18.36 6.70
CA VAL A 508 -12.33 18.41 8.11
C VAL A 508 -12.36 17.04 8.77
N ARG A 509 -11.80 15.99 8.13
CA ARG A 509 -11.69 14.67 8.75
C ARG A 509 -10.77 14.73 9.98
N PRO A 510 -11.09 13.97 11.05
CA PRO A 510 -10.13 13.73 12.12
C PRO A 510 -8.81 13.18 11.58
N PRO A 511 -7.69 13.51 12.23
CA PRO A 511 -6.41 13.14 11.67
C PRO A 511 -6.18 11.63 11.65
N SER A 512 -5.45 11.17 10.64
CA SER A 512 -5.07 9.77 10.52
C SER A 512 -3.65 9.66 9.98
N ASN A 513 -2.89 8.70 10.49
CA ASN A 513 -1.62 8.31 9.89
C ASN A 513 -1.82 7.55 8.56
N TYR A 514 -3.06 7.15 8.27
CA TYR A 514 -3.48 6.52 7.03
C TYR A 514 -5.00 6.64 6.87
N HIS A 515 -5.53 7.54 6.04
CA HIS A 515 -6.98 7.75 5.96
C HIS A 515 -7.74 6.58 5.35
N TRP A 516 -7.09 5.72 4.57
CA TRP A 516 -7.78 4.63 3.85
C TRP A 516 -8.18 3.46 4.73
N ARG A 517 -7.58 3.34 5.93
CA ARG A 517 -8.00 2.37 6.95
C ARG A 517 -8.98 2.96 7.97
N SER A 518 -9.05 4.28 8.04
CA SER A 518 -9.88 4.99 9.00
C SER A 518 -11.29 5.11 8.47
N ASP A 519 -12.26 5.14 9.38
CA ASP A 519 -13.66 5.32 9.02
C ASP A 519 -13.87 6.74 8.49
N PRO A 520 -14.19 6.93 7.20
CA PRO A 520 -14.36 8.26 6.61
C PRO A 520 -15.69 8.94 7.04
N TYR A 521 -16.51 8.27 7.86
CA TYR A 521 -17.73 8.78 8.46
C TYR A 521 -17.53 9.21 9.91
N ARG A 522 -16.35 8.98 10.50
CA ARG A 522 -16.02 9.44 11.84
C ARG A 522 -15.81 10.96 11.83
N TYR A 523 -16.61 11.68 12.62
CA TYR A 523 -16.64 13.14 12.62
C TYR A 523 -15.77 13.77 13.71
N ASN A 524 -15.51 13.10 14.83
CA ASN A 524 -14.64 13.60 15.90
C ASN A 524 -13.42 12.69 16.10
N GLY A 525 -12.25 13.25 16.41
CA GLY A 525 -11.06 12.47 16.75
C GLY A 525 -9.77 13.30 16.79
N GLY A 526 -8.63 12.60 16.72
CA GLY A 526 -7.32 13.19 17.01
C GLY A 526 -7.08 13.32 18.51
N ALA A 527 -5.83 13.61 18.89
CA ALA A 527 -5.43 13.71 20.30
C ALA A 527 -4.45 14.85 20.62
N ASP A 528 -4.04 15.65 19.63
CA ASP A 528 -2.95 16.62 19.74
C ASP A 528 -1.68 16.01 20.36
N SER A 529 -1.35 14.78 19.98
CA SER A 529 -0.33 13.95 20.64
C SER A 529 1.13 14.32 20.32
N GLY A 530 1.36 15.37 19.53
CA GLY A 530 2.67 15.65 18.93
C GLY A 530 3.04 14.74 17.76
N ALA A 531 2.20 13.76 17.42
CA ALA A 531 2.43 12.88 16.28
C ALA A 531 2.35 13.64 14.96
N LEU A 532 3.30 13.38 14.08
CA LEU A 532 3.34 13.87 12.71
C LEU A 532 2.92 12.71 11.80
N MET A 533 1.92 12.95 10.96
CA MET A 533 1.30 11.95 10.09
C MET A 533 2.04 11.88 8.75
N PRO A 534 2.32 10.68 8.20
CA PRO A 534 3.24 10.52 7.08
C PRO A 534 2.65 10.75 5.68
N ALA A 535 1.34 10.94 5.58
CA ALA A 535 0.63 11.15 4.31
C ALA A 535 0.94 10.09 3.22
N VAL A 536 1.22 8.84 3.64
CA VAL A 536 1.59 7.74 2.73
C VAL A 536 0.51 7.50 1.67
N ASP A 537 -0.74 7.61 2.08
CA ASP A 537 -1.93 7.58 1.25
C ASP A 537 -1.93 8.69 0.19
N PHE A 538 -1.68 9.95 0.56
CA PHE A 538 -1.53 11.01 -0.43
C PHE A 538 -0.42 10.66 -1.44
N ARG A 539 0.75 10.27 -0.94
CA ARG A 539 1.95 10.01 -1.75
C ARG A 539 1.74 8.87 -2.74
N ILE A 540 1.23 7.73 -2.30
CA ILE A 540 1.03 6.57 -3.19
C ILE A 540 -0.04 6.87 -4.23
N ALA A 541 -1.16 7.54 -3.91
CA ALA A 541 -2.18 7.88 -4.90
C ALA A 541 -1.63 8.86 -5.95
N TYR A 542 -0.93 9.92 -5.54
CA TYR A 542 -0.33 10.89 -6.44
C TYR A 542 0.71 10.25 -7.37
N TRP A 543 1.70 9.55 -6.81
CA TRP A 543 2.79 8.98 -7.60
C TRP A 543 2.33 7.81 -8.46
N LEU A 544 1.39 6.99 -8.00
CA LEU A 544 0.77 5.97 -8.84
C LEU A 544 0.04 6.60 -10.04
N GLY A 545 -0.79 7.62 -9.81
CA GLY A 545 -1.50 8.31 -10.89
C GLY A 545 -0.56 8.98 -11.90
N ARG A 546 0.58 9.51 -11.43
CA ARG A 546 1.65 10.06 -12.28
C ARG A 546 2.44 8.99 -13.02
N PHE A 547 2.40 7.73 -12.58
CA PHE A 547 3.19 6.63 -13.14
C PHE A 547 2.40 5.79 -14.16
N VAL A 548 1.12 5.51 -13.88
CA VAL A 548 0.27 4.69 -14.75
C VAL A 548 0.06 5.37 -16.09
N ARG A 549 0.51 4.69 -17.16
CA ARG A 549 0.43 5.16 -18.54
C ARG A 549 -0.92 4.80 -19.16
N VAL A 550 -1.47 5.72 -19.95
CA VAL A 550 -2.75 5.58 -20.66
C VAL A 550 -2.64 6.14 -22.08
N ALA A 551 -3.57 5.78 -22.95
CA ALA A 551 -3.71 6.37 -24.27
C ALA A 551 -4.11 7.86 -24.20
N GLU A 552 -3.73 8.63 -25.22
CA GLU A 552 -4.11 10.04 -25.40
C GLU A 552 -5.61 10.26 -25.62
#